data_AF-A0A845L4P4-F1
#
_entry.id   AF-A0A845L4P4-F1
#
_cell.length_a   1.000
_cell.length_b   1.000
_cell.length_c   1.000
_cell.angle_alpha   90.00
_cell.angle_beta   90.00
_cell.angle_gamma   90.00
#
_symmetry.space_group_name_H-M   'P 1'
#
loop_
_entity.id
_entity.type
_entity.pdbx_description
1 polymer ?
#
loop_
_entity_poly.entity_id
_entity_poly.type
_entity_poly.pdbx_seq_one_letter_code
_entity_poly.pdbx_strand_id
1 'polypeptide(L)'
;MLDIVRKALLAGLGAVTLTKERAEVIVDELVKKGEMSKEEASKIIEELLEKSKEQREVVSDTFKSEFGRLRNDFGFVTRKEFDALEARIAAIEEKLGIQPKQEVVIDAEPAPAEAPAAETTEEKAE
;
A
#
# COMPACT_ATOMS: atom_id res chain seq x y z
N MET A 1 15.55 -5.69 32.13
CA MET A 1 14.14 -6.15 32.16
C MET A 1 13.19 -5.05 31.71
N LEU A 2 13.19 -3.86 32.34
CA LEU A 2 12.36 -2.70 31.94
C LEU A 2 12.49 -2.32 30.45
N ASP A 3 13.71 -2.34 29.90
CA ASP A 3 13.94 -2.05 28.48
C ASP A 3 13.22 -2.99 27.52
N ILE A 4 13.10 -4.28 27.86
CA ILE A 4 12.44 -5.27 27.02
C ILE A 4 10.92 -5.03 27.05
N VAL A 5 10.37 -4.69 28.21
CA VAL A 5 8.95 -4.35 28.36
C VAL A 5 8.60 -3.06 27.63
N ARG A 6 9.46 -2.03 27.73
CA ARG A 6 9.30 -0.78 26.97
C ARG A 6 9.38 -1.02 25.46
N LYS A 7 10.35 -1.82 25.00
CA LYS A 7 10.48 -2.22 23.58
C LYS A 7 9.28 -3.04 23.11
N ALA A 8 8.74 -3.92 23.95
CA ALA A 8 7.56 -4.72 23.64
C ALA A 8 6.27 -3.88 23.60
N LEU A 9 6.11 -2.90 24.51
CA LEU A 9 5.00 -1.93 24.48
C LEU A 9 5.06 -1.04 23.23
N LEU A 10 6.24 -0.53 22.89
CA LEU A 10 6.47 0.27 21.69
C LEU A 10 6.23 -0.54 20.41
N ALA A 11 6.67 -1.80 20.38
CA ALA A 11 6.38 -2.72 19.28
C ALA A 11 4.89 -3.09 19.21
N GLY A 12 4.22 -3.23 20.36
CA GLY A 12 2.79 -3.53 20.49
C GLY A 12 1.86 -2.38 20.10
N LEU A 13 2.32 -1.13 20.19
CA LEU A 13 1.64 0.03 19.58
C LEU A 13 1.81 0.08 18.06
N GLY A 14 2.78 -0.65 17.51
CA GLY A 14 3.01 -0.80 16.08
C GLY A 14 3.86 0.32 15.50
N ALA A 15 4.82 -0.04 14.64
CA ALA A 15 5.67 0.88 13.87
C ALA A 15 4.90 1.86 12.98
N VAL A 16 3.59 1.62 12.77
CA VAL A 16 2.69 2.44 11.97
C VAL A 16 2.15 3.65 12.75
N THR A 17 2.03 3.56 14.08
CA THR A 17 1.54 4.67 14.93
C THR A 17 2.66 5.47 15.59
N LEU A 18 3.91 4.98 15.48
CA LEU A 18 5.10 5.63 16.01
C LEU A 18 5.44 6.87 15.16
N THR A 19 4.86 8.01 15.53
CA THR A 19 5.21 9.32 14.98
C THR A 19 6.14 10.06 15.93
N LYS A 20 6.80 11.11 15.44
CA LYS A 20 7.70 11.96 16.26
C LYS A 20 6.98 12.46 17.51
N GLU A 21 5.73 12.89 17.37
CA GLU A 21 4.91 13.38 18.49
C GLU A 21 4.63 12.29 19.53
N ARG A 22 4.41 11.04 19.09
CA ARG A 22 4.19 9.92 20.02
C ARG A 22 5.45 9.51 20.74
N ALA A 23 6.60 9.55 20.06
CA ALA A 23 7.89 9.32 20.69
C ALA A 23 8.20 10.39 21.75
N GLU A 24 7.97 11.67 21.42
CA GLU A 24 8.11 12.80 22.35
C GLU A 24 7.27 12.61 23.61
N VAL A 25 5.99 12.24 23.49
CA VAL A 25 5.11 12.03 24.65
C VAL A 25 5.62 10.92 25.57
N ILE A 26 6.03 9.78 25.02
CA ILE A 26 6.52 8.64 25.81
C ILE A 26 7.81 9.01 26.55
N VAL A 27 8.69 9.70 25.86
CA VAL A 27 9.98 10.15 26.39
C VAL A 27 9.77 11.22 27.47
N ASP A 28 8.87 12.17 27.28
CA ASP A 28 8.51 13.18 28.28
C ASP A 28 7.91 12.57 29.55
N GLU A 29 7.11 11.51 29.44
CA GLU A 29 6.61 10.80 30.61
C GLU A 29 7.74 10.14 31.43
N LEU A 30 8.75 9.61 30.74
CA LEU A 30 9.92 9.00 31.37
C LEU A 30 10.80 10.05 32.06
N VAL A 31 10.94 11.25 31.47
CA VAL A 31 11.62 12.38 32.12
C VAL A 31 10.84 12.86 33.34
N LYS A 32 9.51 12.98 33.25
CA LYS A 32 8.65 13.38 34.39
C LYS A 32 8.71 12.39 35.55
N LYS A 33 8.86 11.11 35.26
CA LYS A 33 9.05 10.04 36.27
C LYS A 33 10.47 10.02 36.84
N GLY A 34 11.38 10.85 36.33
CA GLY A 34 12.79 10.91 36.76
C GLY A 34 13.61 9.71 36.29
N GLU A 35 13.09 8.92 35.35
CA GLU A 35 13.78 7.73 34.83
C GLU A 35 14.79 8.05 33.71
N MET A 36 14.88 9.32 33.31
CA MET A 36 15.67 9.79 32.17
C MET A 36 15.88 11.32 32.22
N SER A 37 17.01 11.82 31.72
CA SER A 37 17.27 13.25 31.57
C SER A 37 16.68 13.83 30.26
N LYS A 38 16.49 15.15 30.19
CA LYS A 38 16.03 15.81 28.95
C LYS A 38 17.03 15.69 27.80
N GLU A 39 18.31 15.57 28.10
CA GLU A 39 19.35 15.36 27.09
C GLU A 39 19.27 13.95 26.50
N GLU A 40 19.10 12.94 27.35
CA GLU A 40 18.92 11.54 26.91
C GLU A 40 17.65 11.35 26.08
N ALA A 41 16.58 12.04 26.48
CA ALA A 41 15.31 12.09 25.76
C ALA A 41 15.45 12.53 24.31
N SER A 42 16.09 13.68 24.10
CA SER A 42 16.30 14.27 22.78
C SER A 42 17.13 13.33 21.89
N LYS A 43 18.16 12.71 22.47
CA LYS A 43 19.05 11.80 21.76
C LYS A 43 18.33 10.53 21.29
N ILE A 44 17.46 9.95 22.13
CA ILE A 44 16.67 8.77 21.75
C ILE A 44 15.73 9.09 20.59
N ILE A 45 15.09 10.26 20.60
CA ILE A 45 14.18 10.69 19.52
C ILE A 45 14.94 10.85 18.20
N GLU A 46 16.13 11.45 18.24
CA GLU A 46 16.99 11.60 17.06
C GLU A 46 17.43 10.25 16.50
N GLU A 47 17.96 9.36 17.34
CA GLU A 47 18.38 8.00 16.92
C GLU A 47 17.21 7.20 16.33
N LEU A 48 16.01 7.36 16.87
CA LEU A 48 14.80 6.68 16.39
C LEU A 48 14.36 7.21 15.02
N LEU A 49 14.42 8.53 14.81
CA LEU A 49 14.13 9.17 13.53
C LEU A 49 15.14 8.78 12.45
N GLU A 50 16.42 8.73 12.80
CA GLU A 50 17.50 8.35 11.88
C GLU A 50 17.37 6.88 11.46
N LYS A 51 17.21 5.96 12.42
CA LYS A 51 16.96 4.54 12.14
C LYS A 51 15.68 4.32 11.34
N SER A 52 14.64 5.10 11.58
CA SER A 52 13.40 5.00 10.81
C SER A 52 13.60 5.33 9.34
N LYS A 53 14.38 6.37 9.03
CA LYS A 53 14.69 6.74 7.64
C LYS A 53 15.47 5.63 6.94
N GLU A 54 16.52 5.13 7.58
CA GLU A 54 17.36 4.06 7.05
C GLU A 54 16.57 2.77 6.81
N GLN A 55 15.72 2.38 7.78
CA GLN A 55 14.85 1.22 7.62
C GLN A 55 13.79 1.41 6.54
N ARG A 56 13.21 2.60 6.39
CA ARG A 56 12.26 2.90 5.31
C ARG A 56 12.88 2.75 3.94
N GLU A 57 14.14 3.16 3.77
CA GLU A 57 14.85 3.04 2.50
C GLU A 57 15.10 1.56 2.14
N VAL A 58 15.62 0.78 3.09
CA VAL A 58 15.83 -0.67 2.91
C VAL A 58 14.53 -1.41 2.59
N VAL A 59 13.45 -1.08 3.31
CA VAL A 59 12.12 -1.67 3.06
C VAL A 59 11.61 -1.24 1.69
N SER A 60 11.72 0.05 1.32
CA SER A 60 11.33 0.56 0.01
C SER A 60 12.06 -0.18 -1.12
N ASP A 61 13.36 -0.38 -0.99
CA ASP A 61 14.16 -0.99 -2.04
C ASP A 61 13.93 -2.50 -2.13
N THR A 62 13.69 -3.16 -1.00
CA THR A 62 13.23 -4.56 -0.97
C THR A 62 11.85 -4.68 -1.62
N PHE A 63 10.93 -3.76 -1.33
CA PHE A 63 9.62 -3.74 -1.98
C PHE A 63 9.74 -3.51 -3.49
N LYS A 64 10.59 -2.59 -3.94
CA LYS A 64 10.80 -2.35 -5.38
C LYS A 64 11.41 -3.56 -6.08
N SER A 65 12.35 -4.27 -5.45
CA SER A 65 12.99 -5.44 -6.04
C SER A 65 12.05 -6.64 -6.09
N GLU A 66 11.32 -6.91 -5.01
CA GLU A 66 10.31 -7.97 -4.94
C GLU A 66 9.14 -7.68 -5.90
N PHE A 67 8.67 -6.44 -5.96
CA PHE A 67 7.63 -6.03 -6.91
C PHE A 67 8.14 -6.07 -8.37
N GLY A 68 9.42 -5.78 -8.59
CA GLY A 68 10.07 -5.95 -9.89
C GLY A 68 10.18 -7.42 -10.32
N ARG A 69 10.47 -8.33 -9.38
CA ARG A 69 10.43 -9.78 -9.61
C ARG A 69 9.02 -10.26 -9.95
N LEU A 70 8.04 -9.87 -9.13
CA LEU A 70 6.65 -10.21 -9.36
C LEU A 70 6.14 -9.67 -10.70
N ARG A 71 6.59 -8.47 -11.11
CA ARG A 71 6.31 -7.89 -12.42
C ARG A 71 6.83 -8.77 -13.56
N ASN A 72 8.07 -9.23 -13.46
CA ASN A 72 8.70 -10.05 -14.49
C ASN A 72 8.13 -11.47 -14.55
N ASP A 73 7.83 -12.07 -13.40
CA ASP A 73 7.39 -13.46 -13.32
C ASP A 73 5.92 -13.63 -13.73
N PHE A 74 5.08 -12.61 -13.50
CA PHE A 74 3.64 -12.64 -13.80
C PHE A 74 3.22 -11.73 -14.98
N GLY A 75 4.17 -11.02 -15.60
CA GLY A 75 3.91 -10.21 -16.80
C GLY A 75 3.04 -8.96 -16.57
N PHE A 76 2.97 -8.45 -15.33
CA PHE A 76 2.20 -7.25 -15.04
C PHE A 76 2.86 -6.01 -15.66
N VAL A 77 2.10 -5.19 -16.38
CA VAL A 77 2.55 -3.89 -16.91
C VAL A 77 1.99 -2.75 -16.06
N THR A 78 2.79 -1.70 -15.86
CA THR A 78 2.32 -0.50 -15.16
C THR A 78 1.35 0.30 -16.04
N ARG A 79 0.49 1.10 -15.42
CA ARG A 79 -0.43 1.97 -16.17
C ARG A 79 0.30 2.89 -17.14
N LYS A 80 1.44 3.44 -16.71
CA LYS A 80 2.30 4.29 -17.54
C LYS A 80 2.83 3.56 -18.77
N GLU A 81 3.23 2.30 -18.64
CA GLU A 81 3.70 1.49 -19.77
C GLU A 81 2.55 1.15 -20.73
N PHE A 82 1.36 0.86 -20.19
CA PHE A 82 0.15 0.66 -20.99
C PHE A 82 -0.23 1.92 -21.79
N ASP A 83 -0.29 3.08 -21.14
CA ASP A 83 -0.62 4.34 -21.80
C ASP A 83 0.43 4.72 -22.87
N ALA A 84 1.71 4.42 -22.62
CA ALA A 84 2.78 4.61 -23.60
C ALA A 84 2.64 3.67 -24.81
N LEU A 85 2.18 2.43 -24.59
CA LEU A 85 1.90 1.48 -25.65
C LEU A 85 0.68 1.92 -26.47
N GLU A 86 -0.39 2.38 -25.81
CA GLU A 86 -1.59 2.93 -26.44
C GLU A 86 -1.25 4.13 -27.32
N ALA A 87 -0.44 5.08 -26.82
CA ALA A 87 0.02 6.21 -27.61
C ALA A 87 0.85 5.80 -28.84
N ARG A 88 1.69 4.76 -28.71
CA ARG A 88 2.45 4.22 -29.85
C ARG A 88 1.54 3.54 -30.87
N ILE A 89 0.53 2.80 -30.42
CA ILE A 89 -0.45 2.15 -31.28
C ILE A 89 -1.23 3.22 -32.05
N ALA A 90 -1.78 4.23 -31.36
CA ALA A 90 -2.50 5.33 -32.00
C ALA A 90 -1.66 6.05 -33.08
N ALA A 91 -0.38 6.31 -32.79
CA ALA A 91 0.53 6.95 -33.76
C ALA A 91 0.85 6.06 -34.98
N ILE A 92 0.80 4.73 -34.83
CA ILE A 92 0.99 3.77 -35.93
C ILE A 92 -0.31 3.66 -36.75
N GLU A 93 -1.45 3.58 -36.08
CA GLU A 93 -2.79 3.54 -36.70
C GLU A 93 -3.04 4.78 -37.56
N GLU A 94 -2.69 5.97 -37.06
CA GLU A 94 -2.77 7.23 -37.80
C GLU A 94 -1.91 7.20 -39.08
N LYS A 95 -0.66 6.68 -38.98
CA LYS A 95 0.26 6.57 -40.13
C LYS A 95 -0.20 5.57 -41.18
N LEU A 96 -0.92 4.52 -40.75
CA LEU A 96 -1.43 3.48 -41.64
C LEU A 96 -2.85 3.78 -42.16
N GLY A 97 -3.46 4.89 -41.73
CA GLY A 97 -4.83 5.25 -42.10
C GLY A 97 -5.88 4.26 -41.56
N ILE A 98 -5.53 3.50 -40.52
CA ILE A 98 -6.40 2.52 -39.88
C ILE A 98 -7.21 3.28 -38.84
N GLN A 99 -8.52 3.43 -39.04
CA GLN A 99 -9.40 3.94 -37.99
C GLN A 99 -9.69 2.81 -36.99
N PRO A 100 -9.47 3.01 -35.68
CA PRO A 100 -9.71 1.96 -34.70
C PRO A 100 -11.20 1.65 -34.64
N LYS A 101 -11.55 0.42 -35.01
CA LYS A 101 -12.89 -0.13 -34.80
C LYS A 101 -12.99 -0.50 -33.33
N GLN A 102 -13.73 0.31 -32.58
CA GLN A 102 -13.92 0.12 -31.15
C GLN A 102 -14.74 -1.14 -30.89
N GLU A 103 -14.11 -2.14 -30.24
CA GLU A 103 -14.57 -2.84 -29.03
C GLU A 103 -13.73 -4.12 -28.84
N VAL A 104 -12.85 -4.11 -27.82
CA VAL A 104 -12.47 -5.34 -27.12
C VAL A 104 -13.00 -5.18 -25.70
N VAL A 105 -14.25 -5.61 -25.52
CA VAL A 105 -14.79 -5.89 -24.19
C VAL A 105 -13.96 -7.04 -23.64
N ILE A 106 -13.10 -6.75 -22.66
CA ILE A 106 -12.50 -7.80 -21.85
C ILE A 106 -13.61 -8.17 -20.87
N ASP A 107 -14.31 -9.27 -21.15
CA ASP A 107 -15.30 -9.84 -20.24
C ASP A 107 -14.62 -10.15 -18.90
N ALA A 108 -14.65 -9.19 -17.99
CA ALA A 108 -14.61 -9.48 -16.57
C ALA A 108 -15.99 -10.04 -16.23
N GLU A 109 -16.15 -11.35 -16.42
CA GLU A 109 -17.28 -12.12 -15.91
C GLU A 109 -17.55 -11.69 -14.47
N PRO A 110 -18.71 -11.07 -14.16
CA PRO A 110 -19.05 -10.77 -12.78
C PRO A 110 -19.37 -12.08 -12.08
N ALA A 111 -18.75 -12.26 -10.90
CA ALA A 111 -19.00 -13.36 -9.98
C ALA A 111 -20.50 -13.69 -9.86
N PRO A 112 -20.89 -14.99 -9.80
CA PRO A 112 -22.27 -15.39 -9.90
C PRO A 112 -23.12 -14.79 -8.78
N ALA A 113 -24.23 -14.19 -9.20
CA ALA A 113 -25.23 -13.53 -8.40
C ALA A 113 -25.71 -14.38 -7.21
N GLU A 114 -25.65 -13.80 -6.01
CA GLU A 114 -26.57 -14.16 -4.94
C GLU A 114 -28.02 -13.91 -5.41
N ALA A 115 -28.86 -14.89 -5.11
CA ALA A 115 -30.26 -15.07 -5.48
C ALA A 115 -31.17 -13.83 -5.54
N PRO A 116 -32.15 -13.80 -6.45
CA PRO A 116 -33.48 -13.28 -6.16
C PRO A 116 -34.38 -14.47 -5.79
N ALA A 117 -34.93 -14.50 -4.59
CA ALA A 117 -36.16 -13.79 -4.23
C ALA A 117 -37.38 -14.38 -4.95
N ALA A 118 -38.28 -14.87 -4.09
CA ALA A 118 -39.56 -15.46 -4.42
C ALA A 118 -40.51 -14.47 -5.10
N GLU A 119 -41.64 -15.04 -5.49
CA GLU A 119 -42.95 -14.44 -5.67
C GLU A 119 -43.42 -14.09 -7.10
N THR A 120 -44.40 -14.92 -7.49
CA THR A 120 -45.65 -14.58 -8.17
C THR A 120 -45.61 -14.12 -9.62
N THR A 121 -46.03 -15.03 -10.50
CA THR A 121 -47.24 -14.77 -11.31
C THR A 121 -47.82 -16.11 -11.83
N GLU A 122 -48.90 -16.57 -11.18
CA GLU A 122 -50.02 -17.19 -11.88
C GLU A 122 -50.64 -16.14 -12.81
N GLU A 123 -50.87 -16.46 -14.09
CA GLU A 123 -52.15 -16.25 -14.79
C GLU A 123 -52.02 -16.56 -16.30
N LYS A 124 -52.81 -17.54 -16.78
CA LYS A 124 -53.24 -17.87 -18.16
C LYS A 124 -52.16 -18.33 -19.17
N ALA A 125 -52.37 -19.30 -20.04
CA ALA A 125 -53.53 -20.08 -20.52
C ALA A 125 -52.97 -21.43 -21.04
N GLU A 126 -53.63 -22.56 -20.84
CA GLU A 126 -54.56 -23.20 -21.80
C GLU A 126 -55.15 -24.46 -21.14
#